data_AF-A0A269XWQ7-F1
#
_entry.id   AF-A0A269XWQ7-F1
#
_cell.length_a   1.000
_cell.length_b   1.000
_cell.length_c   1.000
_cell.angle_alpha   90.00
_cell.angle_beta   90.00
_cell.angle_gamma   90.00
#
_symmetry.space_group_name_H-M   'P 1'
#
loop_
_entity.id
_entity.type
_entity.pdbx_description
1 polymer ?
#
loop_
_entity_poly.entity_id
_entity_poly.type
_entity_poly.pdbx_seq_one_letter_code
_entity_poly.pdbx_strand_id
1 'polypeptide(L)'
;MFPRIKNLGASSFGEDADVFGDTLAEVIENAPQGHDLLFKQQTVNELKNLLACNDAEINHASFALIAISPTEEVEEPPNWGSFPTLRAFWSAVLHVFENDPEVQAGKEIDPSI
;
A
#
# COMPACT_ATOMS: atom_id res chain seq x y z
N MET A 1 -9.55 7.21 -10.23
CA MET A 1 -9.06 5.85 -10.58
C MET A 1 -7.73 5.66 -9.91
N PHE A 2 -7.45 4.47 -9.37
CA PHE A 2 -6.23 4.17 -8.61
C PHE A 2 -5.39 3.07 -9.30
N PRO A 3 -4.83 3.33 -10.50
CA PRO A 3 -4.11 2.31 -11.25
C PRO A 3 -2.86 1.79 -10.53
N ARG A 4 -2.17 2.59 -9.72
CA ARG A 4 -0.99 2.15 -8.97
C ARG A 4 -1.37 1.32 -7.76
N ILE A 5 -2.37 1.75 -7.00
CA ILE A 5 -2.89 0.94 -5.88
C ILE A 5 -3.44 -0.40 -6.40
N LYS A 6 -4.15 -0.39 -7.54
CA LYS A 6 -4.63 -1.62 -8.17
C LYS A 6 -3.49 -2.53 -8.63
N ASN A 7 -2.37 -1.97 -9.08
CA ASN A 7 -1.19 -2.76 -9.45
C ASN A 7 -0.61 -3.47 -8.22
N LEU A 8 -0.46 -2.76 -7.09
CA LEU A 8 -0.03 -3.36 -5.82
C LEU A 8 -0.98 -4.45 -5.35
N GLY A 9 -2.30 -4.25 -5.52
CA GLY A 9 -3.30 -5.27 -5.19
C GLY A 9 -3.31 -6.50 -6.10
N ALA A 10 -2.72 -6.42 -7.29
CA ALA A 10 -2.51 -7.56 -8.16
C ALA A 10 -1.17 -8.28 -7.85
N SER A 11 -0.16 -7.55 -7.35
CA SER A 11 1.16 -8.09 -7.00
C SER A 11 1.34 -8.29 -5.50
N SER A 12 1.98 -7.35 -4.80
CA SER A 12 2.43 -7.46 -3.42
C SER A 12 1.30 -7.68 -2.41
N PHE A 13 0.08 -7.21 -2.70
CA PHE A 13 -1.12 -7.47 -1.89
C PHE A 13 -2.09 -8.42 -2.60
N GLY A 14 -1.56 -9.28 -3.46
CA GLY A 14 -2.29 -10.18 -4.34
C GLY A 14 -1.52 -11.47 -4.60
N GLU A 15 -1.20 -11.73 -5.87
CA GLU A 15 -0.63 -13.01 -6.33
C GLU A 15 0.77 -13.28 -5.77
N ASP A 16 1.56 -12.22 -5.52
CA ASP A 16 2.96 -12.35 -5.15
C ASP A 16 3.19 -12.12 -3.64
N ALA A 17 2.15 -11.99 -2.82
CA ALA A 17 2.28 -11.53 -1.44
C ALA A 17 3.24 -12.38 -0.59
N ASP A 18 3.34 -13.69 -0.84
CA ASP A 18 4.28 -14.61 -0.18
C ASP A 18 5.76 -14.37 -0.54
N VAL A 19 6.03 -13.66 -1.65
CA VAL A 19 7.39 -13.28 -2.08
C VAL A 19 7.87 -12.03 -1.33
N PHE A 20 6.95 -11.20 -0.81
CA PHE A 20 7.28 -9.92 -0.20
C PHE A 20 7.45 -9.98 1.33
N GLY A 21 7.03 -11.05 2.01
CA GLY A 21 7.25 -11.20 3.44
C GLY A 21 6.41 -12.31 4.07
N ASP A 22 6.76 -12.67 5.31
CA ASP A 22 6.03 -13.66 6.11
C ASP A 22 4.88 -13.02 6.90
N THR A 23 4.86 -11.69 7.01
CA THR A 23 3.80 -10.90 7.64
C THR A 23 3.31 -9.77 6.75
N LEU A 24 2.07 -9.31 6.97
CA LEU A 24 1.50 -8.18 6.23
C LEU A 24 2.29 -6.89 6.47
N ALA A 25 2.90 -6.73 7.65
CA ALA A 25 3.81 -5.63 7.93
C ALA A 25 5.06 -5.67 7.04
N GLU A 26 5.72 -6.82 6.92
CA GLU A 26 6.87 -7.00 6.04
C GLU A 26 6.50 -6.83 4.57
N VAL A 27 5.35 -7.36 4.14
CA VAL A 27 4.84 -7.15 2.78
C VAL A 27 4.65 -5.66 2.49
N ILE A 28 4.11 -4.89 3.44
CA ILE A 28 3.96 -3.44 3.30
C ILE A 28 5.32 -2.74 3.23
N GLU A 29 6.28 -3.11 4.10
CA GLU A 29 7.64 -2.56 4.11
C GLU A 29 8.37 -2.80 2.79
N ASN A 30 8.17 -3.97 2.18
CA ASN A 30 8.81 -4.35 0.93
C ASN A 30 8.02 -3.92 -0.32
N ALA A 31 6.76 -3.48 -0.18
CA ALA A 31 5.91 -3.10 -1.31
C ALA A 31 6.49 -2.02 -2.26
N PRO A 32 7.30 -1.04 -1.82
CA PRO A 32 7.94 -0.10 -2.76
C PRO A 32 9.08 -0.72 -3.57
N GLN A 33 9.63 -1.86 -3.15
CA GLN A 33 10.81 -2.45 -3.77
C GLN A 33 10.50 -2.90 -5.20
N GLY A 34 11.46 -2.68 -6.10
CA GLY A 34 11.31 -3.03 -7.52
C GLY A 34 10.46 -2.05 -8.35
N HIS A 35 9.87 -1.02 -7.73
CA HIS A 35 9.19 0.06 -8.45
C HIS A 35 10.09 1.28 -8.65
N ASP A 36 9.89 1.99 -9.76
CA ASP A 36 10.61 3.23 -10.03
C ASP A 36 10.04 4.44 -9.25
N LEU A 37 10.81 5.53 -9.20
CA LEU A 37 10.41 6.76 -8.49
C LEU A 37 9.07 7.32 -8.96
N LEU A 38 8.78 7.28 -10.27
CA LEU A 38 7.53 7.82 -10.83
C LEU A 38 6.33 7.01 -10.32
N PHE A 39 6.45 5.68 -10.32
CA PHE A 39 5.44 4.79 -9.76
C PHE A 39 5.21 5.11 -8.29
N LYS A 40 6.27 5.19 -7.49
CA LYS A 40 6.19 5.47 -6.04
C LYS A 40 5.50 6.80 -5.75
N GLN A 41 5.86 7.87 -6.45
CA GLN A 41 5.23 9.19 -6.30
C GLN A 41 3.74 9.18 -6.70
N GLN A 42 3.39 8.49 -7.79
CA GLN A 42 1.99 8.33 -8.20
C GLN A 42 1.19 7.54 -7.16
N THR A 43 1.78 6.47 -6.59
CA THR A 43 1.18 5.70 -5.50
C THR A 43 0.91 6.56 -4.27
N VAL A 44 1.85 7.40 -3.84
CA VAL A 44 1.64 8.34 -2.73
C VAL A 44 0.43 9.24 -2.98
N ASN A 45 0.31 9.82 -4.18
CA ASN A 45 -0.80 10.70 -4.53
C ASN A 45 -2.15 9.95 -4.55
N GLU A 46 -2.16 8.73 -5.09
CA GLU A 46 -3.33 7.86 -5.08
C GLU A 46 -3.77 7.50 -3.66
N LEU A 47 -2.82 7.14 -2.78
CA LEU A 47 -3.11 6.78 -1.39
C LEU A 47 -3.64 7.98 -0.60
N LYS A 48 -3.09 9.18 -0.81
CA LYS A 48 -3.64 10.42 -0.23
C LYS A 48 -5.08 10.68 -0.66
N ASN A 49 -5.36 10.50 -1.96
CA ASN A 49 -6.72 10.65 -2.48
C ASN A 49 -7.68 9.61 -1.90
N LEU A 50 -7.25 8.35 -1.77
CA LEU A 50 -8.05 7.29 -1.15
C LEU A 50 -8.33 7.60 0.32
N LEU A 51 -7.31 8.04 1.08
CA LEU A 51 -7.43 8.33 2.51
C LEU A 51 -8.22 9.61 2.81
N ALA A 52 -8.42 10.48 1.83
CA ALA A 52 -9.33 11.64 1.93
C ALA A 52 -10.82 11.26 1.90
N CYS A 53 -11.16 10.05 1.42
CA CYS A 53 -12.51 9.51 1.45
C CYS A 53 -12.93 9.09 2.87
N ASN A 54 -14.23 8.91 3.07
CA ASN A 54 -14.76 8.35 4.32
C ASN A 54 -14.56 6.81 4.37
N ASP A 55 -14.76 6.22 5.55
CA ASP A 55 -14.49 4.79 5.75
C ASP A 55 -15.37 3.86 4.90
N ALA A 56 -16.63 4.24 4.64
CA ALA A 56 -17.51 3.44 3.79
C ALA A 56 -17.04 3.43 2.32
N GLU A 57 -16.58 4.58 1.83
CA GLU A 57 -15.97 4.71 0.50
C GLU A 57 -14.66 3.93 0.40
N ILE A 58 -13.80 4.02 1.43
CA ILE A 58 -12.56 3.24 1.48
C ILE A 58 -12.86 1.74 1.47
N ASN A 59 -13.82 1.29 2.26
CA ASN A 59 -14.22 -0.12 2.30
C ASN A 59 -14.70 -0.59 0.91
N HIS A 60 -15.59 0.18 0.28
CA HIS A 60 -16.09 -0.16 -1.05
C HIS A 60 -14.98 -0.18 -2.11
N ALA A 61 -14.10 0.83 -2.11
CA ALA A 61 -12.99 0.91 -3.05
C ALA A 61 -11.98 -0.23 -2.84
N SER A 62 -11.67 -0.58 -1.58
CA SER A 62 -10.67 -1.60 -1.26
C SER A 62 -11.04 -2.96 -1.83
N PHE A 63 -12.33 -3.34 -1.82
CA PHE A 63 -12.80 -4.59 -2.46
C PHE A 63 -12.50 -4.67 -3.97
N ALA A 64 -12.34 -3.53 -4.64
CA ALA A 64 -11.98 -3.47 -6.05
C ALA A 64 -10.47 -3.30 -6.29
N LEU A 65 -9.71 -2.98 -5.24
CA LEU A 65 -8.30 -2.61 -5.34
C LEU A 65 -7.35 -3.71 -4.90
N ILE A 66 -7.72 -4.50 -3.89
CA ILE A 66 -6.87 -5.58 -3.33
C ILE A 66 -7.63 -6.89 -3.28
N ALA A 67 -6.91 -7.99 -3.48
CA ALA A 67 -7.48 -9.34 -3.44
C ALA A 67 -7.44 -9.95 -2.02
N ILE A 68 -6.57 -9.45 -1.15
CA ILE A 68 -6.44 -9.90 0.24
C ILE A 68 -7.43 -9.18 1.17
N SER A 69 -7.69 -9.80 2.32
CA SER A 69 -8.47 -9.23 3.42
C SER A 69 -7.53 -8.79 4.55
N PRO A 70 -6.97 -7.57 4.52
CA PRO A 70 -5.92 -7.14 5.46
C PRO A 70 -6.43 -6.91 6.88
N THR A 71 -7.74 -7.03 7.11
CA THR A 71 -8.39 -6.81 8.41
C THR A 71 -8.89 -8.10 9.06
N GLU A 72 -8.85 -9.21 8.34
CA GLU A 72 -9.26 -10.51 8.89
C GLU A 72 -8.02 -11.23 9.42
N GLU A 73 -8.14 -11.78 10.64
CA GLU A 73 -7.15 -12.74 11.13
C GLU A 73 -7.38 -14.07 10.40
N VAL A 74 -6.41 -14.46 9.58
CA VAL A 74 -6.46 -15.73 8.87
C VAL A 74 -5.96 -16.83 9.82
N GLU A 75 -6.82 -17.82 10.12
CA GLU A 75 -6.48 -18.93 11.02
C GLU A 75 -5.49 -19.92 10.40
N GLU A 76 -5.44 -20.03 9.07
CA GLU A 76 -4.49 -20.90 8.38
C GLU A 76 -3.14 -20.19 8.16
N PRO A 77 -2.01 -20.87 8.43
CA PRO A 77 -0.70 -20.30 8.20
C PRO A 77 -0.45 -20.04 6.70
N PRO A 78 0.25 -18.95 6.37
CA PRO A 78 0.97 -18.10 7.31
C PRO A 78 0.04 -17.05 7.93
N ASN A 79 0.08 -16.92 9.26
CA ASN A 79 -0.66 -15.86 9.96
C ASN A 79 0.07 -14.54 9.71
N TRP A 80 -0.39 -13.80 8.70
CA TRP A 80 0.21 -12.53 8.29
C TRP A 80 -0.06 -11.38 9.26
N GLY A 81 -0.88 -11.60 10.29
CA GLY A 81 -1.44 -10.54 11.12
C GLY A 81 -2.54 -9.75 10.41
N SER A 82 -3.09 -8.76 11.10
CA SER A 82 -4.21 -7.95 10.59
C SER A 82 -4.09 -6.50 11.02
N PHE A 83 -4.76 -5.63 10.27
CA PHE A 83 -4.96 -4.23 10.64
C PHE A 83 -6.38 -4.04 11.21
N PRO A 84 -6.56 -3.13 12.18
CA PRO A 84 -7.87 -2.91 12.79
C PRO A 84 -8.89 -2.32 11.81
N THR A 85 -8.44 -1.62 10.76
CA THR A 85 -9.29 -1.06 9.70
C THR A 85 -8.54 -1.01 8.37
N LEU A 86 -9.28 -0.96 7.26
CA LEU A 86 -8.71 -0.70 5.93
C LEU A 86 -8.02 0.67 5.86
N ARG A 87 -8.51 1.67 6.60
CA ARG A 87 -7.82 2.96 6.73
C ARG A 87 -6.45 2.78 7.40
N ALA A 88 -6.34 1.98 8.45
CA ALA A 88 -5.07 1.73 9.13
C ALA A 88 -4.09 1.02 8.20
N PHE A 89 -4.55 0.01 7.45
CA PHE A 89 -3.78 -0.65 6.40
C PHE A 89 -3.27 0.35 5.36
N TRP A 90 -4.15 1.11 4.71
CA TRP A 90 -3.75 2.08 3.68
C TRP A 90 -2.87 3.21 4.22
N SER A 91 -3.05 3.60 5.49
CA SER A 91 -2.18 4.56 6.16
C SER A 91 -0.77 4.01 6.36
N ALA A 92 -0.63 2.72 6.69
CA ALA A 92 0.67 2.06 6.80
C ALA A 92 1.37 1.97 5.44
N VAL A 93 0.63 1.61 4.38
CA VAL A 93 1.17 1.62 3.00
C VAL A 93 1.62 3.02 2.61
N LEU A 94 0.82 4.05 2.88
CA LEU A 94 1.20 5.44 2.62
C LEU A 94 2.48 5.81 3.37
N HIS A 95 2.58 5.45 4.65
CA HIS A 95 3.74 5.78 5.46
C HIS A 95 5.03 5.19 4.87
N VAL A 96 5.01 3.93 4.44
CA VAL A 96 6.19 3.29 3.83
C VAL A 96 6.55 3.96 2.50
N PHE A 97 5.58 4.19 1.61
CA PHE A 97 5.84 4.87 0.34
C PHE A 97 6.33 6.30 0.50
N GLU A 98 5.82 7.05 1.49
CA GLU A 98 6.30 8.40 1.76
C GLU A 98 7.73 8.40 2.28
N ASN A 99 8.13 7.40 3.06
CA ASN A 99 9.47 7.30 3.64
C ASN A 99 10.45 6.48 2.80
N ASP A 100 10.05 6.03 1.60
CA ASP A 100 10.96 5.40 0.66
C ASP A 100 12.13 6.36 0.33
N PRO A 101 13.40 5.90 0.39
CA PRO A 101 14.56 6.76 0.20
C PRO A 101 14.56 7.53 -1.13
N GLU A 102 14.06 6.94 -2.22
CA GLU A 102 14.01 7.61 -3.53
C GLU A 102 12.94 8.71 -3.54
N VAL A 103 11.79 8.46 -2.90
CA VAL A 103 10.72 9.45 -2.76
C VAL A 103 11.17 10.63 -1.90
N GLN A 104 11.89 10.36 -0.81
CA GLN A 104 12.44 11.42 0.06
C GLN A 104 13.54 12.20 -0.64
N ALA A 105 14.50 11.54 -1.30
CA ALA A 105 15.53 12.21 -2.08
C ALA A 105 14.93 13.06 -3.21
N GLY A 106 13.87 12.59 -3.87
CA GLY A 106 13.15 13.34 -4.89
C GLY A 106 12.50 14.63 -4.39
N LYS A 107 12.07 14.69 -3.11
CA LYS A 107 11.54 15.91 -2.48
C LYS A 107 12.62 16.93 -2.16
N GLU A 108 13.82 16.48 -1.76
CA GLU A 108 14.95 17.36 -1.46
C GLU A 108 15.49 18.06 -2.73
N ILE A 109 15.32 17.43 -3.90
CA ILE A 109 15.77 17.97 -5.19
C ILE A 109 14.78 18.99 -5.77
N ASP A 110 13.51 19.01 -5.32
CA ASP A 110 12.49 19.98 -5.74
C ASP A 110 12.00 20.88 -4.58
N PRO A 111 12.79 21.88 -4.11
CA PRO A 111 12.30 22.85 -3.16
C PRO A 111 11.63 24.07 -3.81
N SER A 112 11.84 24.33 -5.10
CA SER A 112 11.34 25.50 -5.84
C SER A 112 11.79 25.45 -7.31
N ILE A 113 10.85 25.26 -8.24
CA ILE A 113 10.91 25.84 -9.59
C ILE A 113 9.60 26.59 -9.84
#